data_AF-K2NJE0-F1
#
_entry.id   AF-K2NJE0-F1
#
_cell.length_a   1.000
_cell.length_b   1.000
_cell.length_c   1.000
_cell.angle_alpha   90.00
_cell.angle_beta   90.00
_cell.angle_gamma   90.00
#
_symmetry.space_group_name_H-M   'P 1'
#
loop_
_entity.id
_entity.type
_entity.pdbx_description
1 polymer ?
#
loop_
_entity_poly.entity_id
_entity_poly.type
_entity_poly.pdbx_seq_one_letter_code
_entity_poly.pdbx_strand_id
1 'polypeptide(L)'
;MLYTQRGYFSRTTRAAAFQFSYTENNRSFYAGHIAMDNPLYLWVTDNNRSFSVGPLAAGTTVNWELTSNLVYSDGNLHLLQRRGSPGNSVMSLSRLTEEVSKIKSVLKTWARNDVFFSRLSIPTAGLVAVLSDAANNDTWNDEYLCLNATVKNATKVKDGLQLTGLKSRVLWSVNTRDNNVRHVFLSHDFTLVASVTIEELPSKNT
;
A
#
# COMPACT_ATOMS: atom_id res chain seq x y z
N MET A 1 -20.95 -4.97 -13.70
CA MET A 1 -19.85 -4.31 -12.99
C MET A 1 -20.19 -2.83 -12.94
N LEU A 2 -20.45 -2.27 -11.76
CA LEU A 2 -20.86 -0.86 -11.60
C LEU A 2 -19.61 -0.06 -11.18
N TYR A 3 -19.18 0.89 -12.00
CA TYR A 3 -18.02 1.71 -11.71
C TYR A 3 -18.48 3.06 -11.15
N THR A 4 -18.06 3.40 -9.93
CA THR A 4 -18.27 4.75 -9.39
C THR A 4 -16.92 5.46 -9.38
N GLN A 5 -16.77 6.50 -10.20
CA GLN A 5 -15.61 7.38 -10.15
C GLN A 5 -15.84 8.41 -9.04
N ARG A 6 -15.05 8.38 -7.97
CA ARG A 6 -15.00 9.48 -6.99
C ARG A 6 -13.72 10.27 -7.19
N GLY A 7 -13.87 11.54 -7.52
CA GLY A 7 -12.79 12.52 -7.59
C GLY A 7 -12.71 13.31 -6.29
N TYR A 8 -11.55 13.36 -5.63
CA TYR A 8 -11.27 14.30 -4.54
C TYR A 8 -10.21 15.30 -5.00
N PHE A 9 -10.51 16.59 -4.87
CA PHE A 9 -9.60 17.68 -5.22
C PHE A 9 -9.26 18.47 -3.96
N SER A 10 -8.00 18.44 -3.52
CA SER A 10 -7.50 19.27 -2.43
C SER A 10 -6.82 20.52 -3.02
N ARG A 11 -7.43 21.70 -2.82
CA ARG A 11 -6.85 22.98 -3.24
C ARG A 11 -5.52 23.27 -2.54
N THR A 12 -5.31 22.76 -1.34
CA THR A 12 -4.13 23.04 -0.50
C THR A 12 -2.89 22.25 -0.92
N THR A 13 -3.06 21.06 -1.51
CA THR A 13 -1.96 20.16 -1.91
C THR A 13 -1.88 19.92 -3.42
N ARG A 14 -2.68 20.62 -4.23
CA ARG A 14 -2.83 20.41 -5.69
C ARG A 14 -3.00 18.93 -6.09
N ALA A 15 -3.59 18.13 -5.21
CA ALA A 15 -3.76 16.70 -5.41
C ALA A 15 -5.17 16.38 -5.91
N ALA A 16 -5.25 15.66 -7.03
CA ALA A 16 -6.47 15.04 -7.53
C ALA A 16 -6.38 13.53 -7.32
N ALA A 17 -7.33 12.97 -6.56
CA ALA A 17 -7.46 11.54 -6.35
C ALA A 17 -8.66 11.01 -7.14
N PHE A 18 -8.46 10.00 -7.97
CA PHE A 18 -9.53 9.29 -8.64
C PHE A 18 -9.52 7.83 -8.20
N GLN A 19 -10.68 7.33 -7.80
CA GLN A 19 -10.88 5.95 -7.37
C GLN A 19 -11.94 5.30 -8.23
N PHE A 20 -11.71 4.06 -8.64
CA PHE A 20 -12.71 3.18 -9.23
C PHE A 20 -12.78 1.87 -8.43
N SER A 21 -13.96 1.26 -8.41
CA SER A 21 -14.17 -0.05 -7.81
C SER A 21 -14.34 -1.11 -8.89
N TYR A 22 -13.81 -2.30 -8.63
CA TYR A 22 -14.10 -3.49 -9.43
C TYR A 22 -14.25 -4.71 -8.52
N THR A 23 -14.84 -5.77 -9.05
CA THR A 23 -15.04 -7.03 -8.31
C THR A 23 -14.24 -8.13 -8.95
N GLU A 24 -13.47 -8.85 -8.16
CA GLU A 24 -12.74 -10.05 -8.57
C GLU A 24 -12.95 -11.11 -7.47
N ASN A 25 -13.32 -12.33 -7.85
CA ASN A 25 -13.61 -13.44 -6.90
C ASN A 25 -14.60 -13.06 -5.77
N ASN A 26 -15.71 -12.39 -6.08
CA ASN A 26 -16.71 -11.89 -5.11
C ASN A 26 -16.19 -10.89 -4.05
N ARG A 27 -14.99 -10.31 -4.25
CA ARG A 27 -14.47 -9.22 -3.42
C ARG A 27 -14.42 -7.92 -4.19
N SER A 28 -14.84 -6.84 -3.54
CA SER A 28 -14.72 -5.49 -4.08
C SER A 28 -13.33 -4.93 -3.75
N PHE A 29 -12.65 -4.49 -4.80
CA PHE A 29 -11.37 -3.81 -4.70
C PHE A 29 -11.53 -2.40 -5.24
N TYR A 30 -10.70 -1.51 -4.72
CA TYR A 30 -10.60 -0.15 -5.20
C TYR A 30 -9.20 0.10 -5.70
N ALA A 31 -9.10 0.68 -6.87
CA ALA A 31 -7.84 1.17 -7.40
C ALA A 31 -7.99 2.65 -7.71
N GLY A 32 -6.89 3.37 -7.54
CA GLY A 32 -6.90 4.80 -7.77
C GLY A 32 -5.53 5.37 -8.03
N HIS A 33 -5.50 6.66 -8.31
CA HIS A 33 -4.25 7.41 -8.37
C HIS A 33 -4.34 8.72 -7.63
N ILE A 34 -3.19 9.21 -7.18
CA ILE A 34 -3.05 10.55 -6.59
C ILE A 34 -1.89 11.26 -7.30
N ALA A 35 -2.16 12.44 -7.83
CA ALA A 35 -1.10 13.34 -8.28
C ALA A 35 -0.56 14.11 -7.07
N MET A 36 0.68 13.83 -6.66
CA MET A 36 1.38 14.54 -5.58
C MET A 36 2.62 15.17 -6.19
N ASP A 37 2.60 16.49 -6.44
CA ASP A 37 3.72 17.32 -6.91
C ASP A 37 4.67 16.71 -7.97
N ASN A 38 4.16 15.75 -8.77
CA ASN A 38 4.90 14.81 -9.63
C ASN A 38 5.83 13.85 -8.85
N PRO A 39 5.64 12.50 -8.88
CA PRO A 39 4.92 11.70 -9.88
C PRO A 39 3.50 11.21 -9.50
N LEU A 40 2.76 10.69 -10.51
CA LEU A 40 1.45 10.05 -10.34
C LEU A 40 1.61 8.62 -9.80
N TYR A 41 1.01 8.29 -8.66
CA TYR A 41 1.10 6.95 -8.06
C TYR A 41 -0.17 6.12 -8.29
N LEU A 42 0.00 4.83 -8.57
CA LEU A 42 -1.07 3.83 -8.59
C LEU A 42 -1.07 3.02 -7.29
N TRP A 43 -2.27 2.79 -6.74
CA TRP A 43 -2.47 1.98 -5.55
C TRP A 43 -3.74 1.12 -5.67
N VAL A 44 -3.78 0.03 -4.92
CA VAL A 44 -4.93 -0.86 -4.77
C VAL A 44 -5.25 -1.08 -3.30
N THR A 45 -6.53 -1.13 -2.96
CA THR A 45 -7.01 -1.38 -1.59
C THR A 45 -8.27 -2.23 -1.58
N ASP A 46 -8.47 -2.99 -0.51
CA ASP A 46 -9.70 -3.74 -0.23
C ASP A 46 -10.47 -3.18 0.99
N ASN A 47 -10.22 -1.91 1.32
CA ASN A 47 -10.66 -1.19 2.53
C ASN A 47 -9.96 -1.55 3.84
N ASN A 48 -9.18 -2.64 3.89
CA ASN A 48 -8.35 -2.96 5.07
C ASN A 48 -6.88 -2.71 4.74
N ARG A 49 -6.44 -3.24 3.61
CA ARG A 49 -5.05 -3.25 3.13
C ARG A 49 -4.90 -2.26 2.00
N SER A 50 -3.72 -1.68 1.86
CA SER A 50 -3.39 -0.73 0.79
C SER A 50 -1.99 -1.02 0.26
N PHE A 51 -1.90 -1.35 -1.01
CA PHE A 51 -0.64 -1.62 -1.69
C PHE A 51 -0.36 -0.54 -2.74
N SER A 52 0.83 0.05 -2.65
CA SER A 52 1.33 0.98 -3.67
C SER A 52 2.02 0.21 -4.78
N VAL A 53 1.46 0.29 -5.98
CA VAL A 53 2.03 -0.34 -7.17
C VAL A 53 3.32 0.38 -7.57
N GLY A 54 3.31 1.70 -7.46
CA GLY A 54 4.42 2.58 -7.79
C GLY A 54 4.00 3.79 -8.64
N PRO A 55 4.97 4.62 -9.05
CA PRO A 55 4.72 5.73 -9.96
C PRO A 55 4.40 5.21 -11.38
N LEU A 56 3.39 5.80 -12.04
CA LEU A 56 2.99 5.51 -13.42
C LEU A 56 3.75 6.34 -14.46
N ALA A 57 4.40 7.42 -14.04
CA ALA A 57 5.24 8.27 -14.89
C ALA A 57 6.27 9.02 -14.04
N ALA A 58 7.47 9.24 -14.58
CA ALA A 58 8.44 10.15 -13.98
C ALA A 58 7.87 11.58 -13.96
N GLY A 59 8.07 12.28 -12.86
CA GLY A 59 7.62 13.65 -12.71
C GLY A 59 8.20 14.57 -13.79
N THR A 60 7.38 15.41 -14.40
CA THR A 60 7.85 16.49 -15.26
C THR A 60 8.16 17.74 -14.44
N THR A 61 9.35 18.31 -14.61
CA THR A 61 9.73 19.62 -14.03
C THR A 61 8.97 20.80 -14.64
N VAL A 62 8.16 20.55 -15.67
CA VAL A 62 7.41 21.55 -16.41
C VAL A 62 6.01 21.69 -15.82
N ASN A 63 5.63 22.94 -15.55
CA ASN A 63 4.39 23.38 -14.90
C ASN A 63 3.18 23.26 -15.86
N TRP A 64 2.94 22.06 -16.39
CA TRP A 64 1.82 21.78 -17.31
C TRP A 64 0.61 21.28 -16.52
N GLU A 65 -0.59 21.63 -16.98
CA GLU A 65 -1.81 21.04 -16.42
C GLU A 65 -1.83 19.55 -16.78
N LEU A 66 -1.71 18.71 -15.75
CA LEU A 66 -1.81 17.26 -15.86
C LEU A 66 -3.18 16.83 -15.35
N THR A 67 -4.03 16.39 -16.26
CA THR A 67 -5.28 15.70 -15.91
C THR A 67 -5.11 14.23 -16.24
N SER A 68 -5.48 13.35 -15.32
CA SER A 68 -5.42 11.90 -15.51
C SER A 68 -6.71 11.22 -15.08
N ASN A 69 -7.06 10.14 -15.77
CA ASN A 69 -8.16 9.26 -15.43
C ASN A 69 -7.73 7.80 -15.60
N LEU A 70 -8.20 6.93 -14.70
CA LEU A 70 -8.07 5.48 -14.85
C LEU A 70 -9.34 4.91 -15.47
N VAL A 71 -9.16 4.08 -16.48
CA VAL A 71 -10.24 3.42 -17.20
C VAL A 71 -10.00 1.92 -17.16
N TYR A 72 -10.94 1.17 -16.59
CA TYR A 72 -10.92 -0.29 -16.66
C TYR A 72 -11.86 -0.75 -17.77
N SER A 73 -11.31 -1.43 -18.78
CA SER A 73 -12.06 -1.93 -19.93
C SER A 73 -11.44 -3.22 -20.43
N ASP A 74 -12.29 -4.16 -20.83
CA ASP A 74 -11.87 -5.45 -21.42
C ASP A 74 -10.82 -6.20 -20.58
N GLY A 75 -11.01 -6.25 -19.25
CA GLY A 75 -10.10 -6.92 -18.33
C GLY A 75 -8.77 -6.20 -18.09
N ASN A 76 -8.59 -4.99 -18.62
CA ASN A 76 -7.35 -4.23 -18.58
C ASN A 76 -7.54 -2.84 -17.95
N LEU A 77 -6.49 -2.33 -17.34
CA LEU A 77 -6.43 -0.97 -16.81
C LEU A 77 -5.68 -0.07 -17.79
N HIS A 78 -6.25 1.10 -18.04
CA HIS A 78 -5.68 2.12 -18.90
C HIS A 78 -5.56 3.44 -18.16
N LEU A 79 -4.50 4.18 -18.44
CA LEU A 79 -4.28 5.53 -17.95
C LEU A 79 -4.47 6.50 -19.10
N LEU A 80 -5.52 7.31 -19.03
CA LEU A 80 -5.74 8.43 -19.91
C LEU A 80 -5.11 9.67 -19.29
N GLN A 81 -4.12 10.27 -19.95
CA GLN A 81 -3.46 11.49 -19.50
C GLN A 81 -3.64 12.59 -20.54
N ARG A 82 -3.94 13.79 -20.06
CA ARG A 82 -3.85 15.02 -20.84
C ARG A 82 -2.74 15.86 -20.26
N ARG A 83 -1.86 16.34 -21.14
CA ARG A 83 -0.67 17.12 -20.81
C ARG A 83 -0.58 18.33 -21.73
N GLY A 84 -0.48 19.52 -21.16
CA GLY A 84 -0.22 20.76 -21.92
C GLY A 84 -0.97 21.96 -21.35
N SER A 85 -1.18 22.97 -22.20
CA SER A 85 -1.84 24.24 -21.85
C SER A 85 -3.14 24.41 -22.62
N PRO A 86 -4.04 25.33 -22.21
CA PRO A 86 -5.22 25.68 -23.00
C PRO A 86 -4.81 26.06 -24.44
N GLY A 87 -5.35 25.35 -25.44
CA GLY A 87 -5.04 25.54 -26.86
C GLY A 87 -3.90 24.69 -27.44
N ASN A 88 -3.07 24.05 -26.60
CA ASN A 88 -2.05 23.10 -27.05
C ASN A 88 -1.83 22.00 -26.01
N SER A 89 -2.62 20.93 -26.12
CA SER A 89 -2.57 19.79 -25.21
C SER A 89 -2.48 18.47 -25.97
N VAL A 90 -1.60 17.59 -25.52
CA VAL A 90 -1.47 16.22 -26.01
C VAL A 90 -2.23 15.29 -25.07
N MET A 91 -2.93 14.33 -25.65
CA MET A 91 -3.60 13.25 -24.91
C MET A 91 -2.89 11.93 -25.20
N SER A 92 -2.61 11.16 -24.15
CA SER A 92 -2.00 9.84 -24.25
C SER A 92 -2.84 8.82 -23.52
N LEU A 93 -2.98 7.63 -24.10
CA LEU A 93 -3.62 6.48 -23.49
C LEU A 93 -2.58 5.37 -23.35
N SER A 94 -2.25 5.02 -22.11
CA SER A 94 -1.28 3.97 -21.80
C SER A 94 -1.98 2.75 -21.22
N ARG A 95 -1.60 1.55 -21.67
CA ARG A 95 -2.09 0.30 -21.09
C ARG A 95 -1.17 -0.13 -19.94
N LEU A 96 -1.74 -0.40 -18.78
CA LEU A 96 -1.02 -0.71 -17.55
C LEU A 96 -0.89 -2.22 -17.32
N THR A 97 -0.37 -2.95 -18.31
CA THR A 97 -0.36 -4.42 -18.31
C THR A 97 0.50 -5.00 -17.18
N GLU A 98 1.68 -4.42 -16.94
CA GLU A 98 2.60 -4.86 -15.90
C GLU A 98 2.03 -4.57 -14.50
N GLU A 99 1.45 -3.39 -14.33
CA GLU A 99 0.80 -2.96 -13.09
C GLU A 99 -0.41 -3.83 -12.76
N VAL A 100 -1.25 -4.15 -13.75
CA VAL A 100 -2.39 -5.06 -13.57
C VAL A 100 -1.89 -6.46 -13.17
N SER A 101 -0.81 -6.94 -13.77
CA SER A 101 -0.22 -8.24 -13.42
C SER A 101 0.29 -8.25 -11.98
N LYS A 102 0.95 -7.15 -11.55
CA LYS A 102 1.40 -6.95 -10.17
C LYS A 102 0.23 -6.87 -9.19
N ILE A 103 -0.83 -6.12 -9.51
CA ILE A 103 -2.05 -6.05 -8.70
C ILE A 103 -2.66 -7.44 -8.53
N LYS A 104 -2.86 -8.19 -9.60
CA LYS A 104 -3.42 -9.56 -9.54
C LYS A 104 -2.57 -10.48 -8.66
N SER A 105 -1.24 -10.37 -8.75
CA SER A 105 -0.31 -11.12 -7.89
C SER A 105 -0.52 -10.78 -6.41
N VAL A 106 -0.59 -9.50 -6.07
CA VAL A 106 -0.83 -9.02 -4.69
C VAL A 106 -2.19 -9.48 -4.17
N LEU A 107 -3.26 -9.34 -4.95
CA LEU A 107 -4.60 -9.77 -4.56
C LEU A 107 -4.68 -11.29 -4.34
N LYS A 108 -3.95 -12.07 -5.15
CA LYS A 108 -3.83 -13.52 -4.93
C LYS A 108 -3.11 -13.83 -3.62
N THR A 109 -2.07 -13.09 -3.27
CA THR A 109 -1.38 -13.23 -1.97
C THR A 109 -2.32 -12.89 -0.82
N TRP A 110 -3.08 -11.79 -0.89
CA TRP A 110 -4.06 -11.42 0.14
C TRP A 110 -5.11 -12.50 0.35
N ALA A 111 -5.71 -13.01 -0.73
CA ALA A 111 -6.71 -14.08 -0.65
C ALA A 111 -6.11 -15.37 -0.06
N ARG A 112 -4.90 -15.75 -0.47
CA ARG A 112 -4.20 -16.93 0.07
C ARG A 112 -3.95 -16.79 1.57
N ASN A 113 -3.47 -15.64 2.01
CA ASN A 113 -3.16 -15.38 3.41
C ASN A 113 -4.42 -15.31 4.27
N ASP A 114 -5.49 -14.71 3.77
CA ASP A 114 -6.79 -14.74 4.46
C ASP A 114 -7.26 -16.17 4.73
N VAL A 115 -7.16 -17.06 3.72
CA VAL A 115 -7.51 -18.48 3.89
C VAL A 115 -6.59 -19.16 4.90
N PHE A 116 -5.29 -18.89 4.83
CA PHE A 116 -4.30 -19.46 5.76
C PHE A 116 -4.58 -19.05 7.22
N PHE A 117 -4.72 -17.76 7.49
CA PHE A 117 -4.97 -17.26 8.85
C PHE A 117 -6.35 -17.66 9.38
N SER A 118 -7.37 -17.71 8.52
CA SER A 118 -8.70 -18.20 8.93
C SER A 118 -8.64 -19.67 9.37
N ARG A 119 -7.81 -20.52 8.75
CA ARG A 119 -7.59 -21.91 9.20
C ARG A 119 -6.91 -22.01 10.56
N LEU A 120 -6.18 -20.97 10.96
CA LEU A 120 -5.60 -20.84 12.29
C LEU A 120 -6.54 -20.14 13.28
N SER A 121 -7.81 -19.93 12.91
CA SER A 121 -8.81 -19.19 13.70
C SER A 121 -8.41 -17.75 14.01
N ILE A 122 -7.54 -17.15 13.18
CA ILE A 122 -7.17 -15.74 13.29
C ILE A 122 -8.19 -14.93 12.49
N PRO A 123 -8.89 -13.95 13.09
CA PRO A 123 -9.82 -13.09 12.37
C PRO A 123 -9.12 -12.30 11.27
N THR A 124 -9.64 -12.36 10.05
CA THR A 124 -9.10 -11.66 8.88
C THR A 124 -9.89 -10.40 8.51
N ALA A 125 -11.08 -10.23 9.09
CA ALA A 125 -11.86 -9.00 8.97
C ALA A 125 -11.13 -7.87 9.71
N GLY A 126 -10.79 -6.79 9.00
CA GLY A 126 -10.03 -5.67 9.57
C GLY A 126 -8.53 -5.94 9.77
N LEU A 127 -8.02 -7.11 9.34
CA LEU A 127 -6.60 -7.42 9.45
C LEU A 127 -5.81 -6.66 8.37
N VAL A 128 -4.94 -5.75 8.82
CA VAL A 128 -4.21 -4.82 7.93
C VAL A 128 -2.83 -5.33 7.55
N ALA A 129 -2.14 -6.02 8.46
CA ALA A 129 -0.80 -6.57 8.22
C ALA A 129 -0.51 -7.71 9.19
N VAL A 130 0.45 -8.56 8.83
CA VAL A 130 1.01 -9.59 9.71
C VAL A 130 2.53 -9.61 9.50
N LEU A 131 3.28 -9.53 10.59
CA LEU A 131 4.74 -9.68 10.60
C LEU A 131 5.05 -11.02 11.28
N SER A 132 5.62 -11.98 10.54
CA SER A 132 5.85 -13.35 11.03
C SER A 132 7.24 -13.88 10.67
N ASP A 133 7.36 -14.99 9.95
CA ASP A 133 8.67 -15.63 9.72
C ASP A 133 9.52 -14.92 8.65
N ALA A 134 8.88 -14.24 7.70
CA ALA A 134 9.55 -13.55 6.62
C ALA A 134 10.28 -12.28 7.11
N ALA A 135 11.55 -12.40 7.45
CA ALA A 135 12.40 -11.28 7.85
C ALA A 135 13.84 -11.45 7.34
N ASN A 136 14.55 -10.33 7.21
CA ASN A 136 15.98 -10.27 6.91
C ASN A 136 16.67 -9.29 7.88
N ASN A 137 17.93 -8.93 7.62
CA ASN A 137 18.74 -8.13 8.55
C ASN A 137 18.21 -6.70 8.79
N ASP A 138 17.46 -6.12 7.84
CA ASP A 138 17.01 -4.72 7.90
C ASP A 138 15.48 -4.56 7.76
N THR A 139 14.76 -5.64 7.48
CA THR A 139 13.35 -5.62 7.13
C THR A 139 12.63 -6.83 7.75
N TRP A 140 11.49 -6.56 8.39
CA TRP A 140 10.51 -7.57 8.74
C TRP A 140 9.33 -7.41 7.78
N ASN A 141 9.12 -8.43 6.95
CA ASN A 141 8.18 -8.32 5.85
C ASN A 141 6.74 -8.45 6.36
N ASP A 142 5.88 -7.59 5.81
CA ASP A 142 4.44 -7.78 5.92
C ASP A 142 4.00 -8.89 4.98
N GLU A 143 3.36 -9.93 5.53
CA GLU A 143 2.82 -11.05 4.78
C GLU A 143 1.79 -10.57 3.73
N TYR A 144 1.11 -9.44 3.97
CA TYR A 144 0.21 -8.80 3.00
C TYR A 144 0.91 -7.82 2.04
N LEU A 145 2.24 -7.71 2.07
CA LEU A 145 3.07 -6.92 1.15
C LEU A 145 2.82 -5.41 1.18
N CYS A 146 2.03 -4.90 2.12
CA CYS A 146 1.59 -3.51 2.13
C CYS A 146 2.63 -2.60 2.77
N LEU A 147 3.10 -2.97 3.96
CA LEU A 147 4.02 -2.14 4.73
C LEU A 147 4.93 -2.98 5.63
N ASN A 148 6.18 -3.12 5.22
CA ASN A 148 7.20 -3.79 6.02
C ASN A 148 7.62 -2.94 7.22
N ALA A 149 8.15 -3.58 8.26
CA ALA A 149 8.82 -2.89 9.37
C ALA A 149 10.32 -2.83 9.13
N THR A 150 10.94 -1.73 9.56
CA THR A 150 12.40 -1.57 9.54
C THR A 150 13.00 -2.22 10.77
N VAL A 151 14.02 -3.06 10.57
CA VAL A 151 14.73 -3.78 11.62
C VAL A 151 16.10 -3.18 11.81
N LYS A 152 16.54 -3.06 13.07
CA LYS A 152 17.88 -2.64 13.43
C LYS A 152 18.44 -3.55 14.49
N ASN A 153 19.61 -4.12 14.22
CA ASN A 153 20.39 -4.95 15.15
C ASN A 153 19.59 -6.10 15.81
N ALA A 154 18.66 -6.71 15.08
CA ALA A 154 17.92 -7.88 15.56
C ALA A 154 18.36 -9.14 14.81
N THR A 155 18.22 -10.29 15.45
CA THR A 155 18.53 -11.60 14.87
C THR A 155 17.24 -12.28 14.45
N LYS A 156 17.19 -12.82 13.23
CA LYS A 156 16.04 -13.60 12.76
C LYS A 156 15.92 -14.89 13.56
N VAL A 157 14.74 -15.11 14.14
CA VAL A 157 14.37 -16.38 14.78
C VAL A 157 13.14 -16.96 14.08
N LYS A 158 12.65 -18.11 14.55
CA LYS A 158 11.43 -18.69 14.00
C LYS A 158 10.24 -17.76 14.32
N ASP A 159 9.45 -17.44 13.29
CA ASP A 159 8.23 -16.63 13.38
C ASP A 159 8.43 -15.21 13.97
N GLY A 160 9.66 -14.69 13.98
CA GLY A 160 9.92 -13.34 14.49
C GLY A 160 11.39 -12.96 14.61
N LEU A 161 11.67 -12.05 15.55
CA LEU A 161 12.99 -11.43 15.75
C LEU A 161 13.39 -11.47 17.22
N GLN A 162 14.67 -11.69 17.48
CA GLN A 162 15.29 -11.58 18.79
C GLN A 162 16.07 -10.26 18.88
N LEU A 163 15.85 -9.51 19.96
CA LEU A 163 16.45 -8.19 20.19
C LEU A 163 17.33 -8.25 21.44
N THR A 164 18.66 -8.24 21.26
CA THR A 164 19.62 -8.45 22.37
C THR A 164 20.44 -7.21 22.71
N GLY A 165 20.65 -6.28 21.78
CA GLY A 165 21.47 -5.08 22.02
C GLY A 165 20.67 -3.82 22.39
N LEU A 166 21.30 -2.88 23.10
CA LEU A 166 20.71 -1.58 23.52
C LEU A 166 20.18 -0.69 22.36
N LYS A 167 20.62 -0.94 21.13
CA LYS A 167 20.18 -0.21 19.92
C LYS A 167 19.28 -1.06 19.01
N SER A 168 18.87 -2.24 19.48
CA SER A 168 18.03 -3.16 18.71
C SER A 168 16.60 -2.67 18.73
N ARG A 169 15.95 -2.62 17.57
CA ARG A 169 14.55 -2.22 17.47
C ARG A 169 13.93 -2.67 16.16
N VAL A 170 12.62 -2.83 16.21
CA VAL A 170 11.75 -2.94 15.05
C VAL A 170 10.89 -1.69 15.02
N LEU A 171 10.83 -1.01 13.87
CA LEU A 171 10.00 0.16 13.67
C LEU A 171 9.01 -0.11 12.53
N TRP A 172 7.73 -0.22 12.88
CA TRP A 172 6.67 -0.33 11.90
C TRP A 172 5.99 1.03 11.71
N SER A 173 6.32 1.69 10.60
CA SER A 173 6.04 3.12 10.38
C SER A 173 4.69 3.34 9.71
N VAL A 174 3.63 3.34 10.51
CA VAL A 174 2.24 3.38 10.05
C VAL A 174 1.81 4.73 9.46
N ASN A 175 2.39 5.84 9.94
CA ASN A 175 2.04 7.19 9.51
C ASN A 175 3.28 8.10 9.49
N THR A 176 4.06 8.05 8.41
CA THR A 176 5.19 8.97 8.20
C THR A 176 4.82 10.07 7.22
N ARG A 177 5.33 11.28 7.44
CA ARG A 177 5.12 12.42 6.52
C ARG A 177 5.84 12.23 5.18
N ASP A 178 6.84 11.34 5.15
CA ASP A 178 7.80 11.22 4.07
C ASP A 178 7.41 10.17 3.02
N ASN A 179 6.54 9.20 3.37
CA ASN A 179 6.02 8.21 2.41
C ASN A 179 4.59 8.56 2.00
N ASN A 180 4.42 8.77 0.69
CA ASN A 180 3.16 9.15 0.02
C ASN A 180 2.01 8.12 0.11
N VAL A 181 2.18 7.07 0.91
CA VAL A 181 1.18 6.02 1.16
C VAL A 181 0.82 6.11 2.63
N ARG A 182 -0.20 6.89 2.94
CA ARG A 182 -0.71 7.00 4.32
C ARG A 182 -1.64 5.81 4.56
N HIS A 183 -1.31 4.95 5.52
CA HIS A 183 -2.29 4.04 6.12
C HIS A 183 -3.19 4.86 7.05
N VAL A 184 -4.00 5.77 6.47
CA VAL A 184 -4.85 6.74 7.20
C VAL A 184 -5.78 6.04 8.21
N PHE A 185 -6.14 4.78 7.95
CA PHE A 185 -7.05 4.02 8.81
C PHE A 185 -6.49 3.69 10.19
N LEU A 186 -5.17 3.58 10.34
CA LEU A 186 -4.55 3.17 11.61
C LEU A 186 -4.35 4.32 12.61
N SER A 187 -4.84 5.53 12.33
CA SER A 187 -4.71 6.69 13.22
C SER A 187 -5.88 6.89 14.20
N HIS A 188 -6.87 6.00 14.21
CA HIS A 188 -8.05 6.11 15.06
C HIS A 188 -8.13 4.89 16.00
N ASP A 189 -8.62 3.77 15.49
CA ASP A 189 -8.81 2.54 16.25
C ASP A 189 -7.95 1.42 15.65
N PHE A 190 -7.06 0.84 16.46
CA PHE A 190 -6.27 -0.30 16.04
C PHE A 190 -6.08 -1.29 17.19
N THR A 191 -5.84 -2.55 16.84
CA THR A 191 -5.44 -3.60 17.78
C THR A 191 -4.09 -4.14 17.31
N LEU A 192 -3.10 -4.15 18.20
CA LEU A 192 -1.81 -4.78 17.97
C LEU A 192 -1.70 -6.03 18.84
N VAL A 193 -1.36 -7.16 18.22
CA VAL A 193 -1.17 -8.45 18.91
C VAL A 193 0.25 -8.92 18.64
N ALA A 194 0.95 -9.34 19.69
CA ALA A 194 2.30 -9.89 19.59
C ALA A 194 2.53 -10.96 20.67
N SER A 195 3.28 -12.00 20.31
CA SER A 195 3.87 -12.94 21.27
C SER A 195 5.25 -12.43 21.66
N VAL A 196 5.49 -12.26 22.97
CA VAL A 196 6.75 -11.72 23.48
C VAL A 196 7.31 -12.66 24.53
N THR A 197 8.59 -13.00 24.38
CA THR A 197 9.38 -13.73 25.38
C THR A 197 10.45 -12.78 25.91
N ILE A 198 10.50 -12.61 27.24
CA ILE A 198 11.53 -11.82 27.91
C ILE A 198 12.62 -12.80 28.37
N GLU A 199 13.78 -12.75 27.72
CA GLU A 199 14.89 -13.68 27.99
C GLU A 199 15.75 -13.27 29.19
N GLU A 200 15.94 -11.96 29.38
CA GLU A 200 16.74 -11.41 30.48
C GLU A 200 15.92 -10.42 31.29
N LEU A 201 16.12 -10.42 32.61
CA LEU A 201 15.44 -9.50 33.50
C LEU A 201 16.03 -8.09 33.31
N PRO A 202 15.21 -7.09 32.97
CA PRO A 202 15.75 -5.76 32.72
C PRO A 202 16.27 -5.12 34.01
N SER A 203 17.40 -4.42 33.91
CA SER A 203 18.00 -3.73 35.05
C SER A 203 17.27 -2.44 35.46
N LYS A 204 16.38 -1.93 34.59
CA LYS A 204 15.51 -0.75 34.79
C LYS A 204 14.25 -0.90 33.93
N ASN A 205 13.23 -0.06 34.14
CA ASN A 205 12.08 0.02 33.22
C ASN A 205 12.59 0.21 31.78
N THR A 206 12.17 -0.69 30.89
CA THR A 206 12.62 -0.79 29.50
C THR A 206 11.45 -0.54 28.56
#